data_AF-A0A626FDZ1-F1
#
_entry.id   AF-A0A626FDZ1-F1
#
_cell.length_a   1.000
_cell.length_b   1.000
_cell.length_c   1.000
_cell.angle_alpha   90.00
_cell.angle_beta   90.00
_cell.angle_gamma   90.00
#
_symmetry.space_group_name_H-M   'P 1'
#
loop_
_entity.id
_entity.type
_entity.pdbx_description
1 polymer ?
#
loop_
_entity_poly.entity_id
_entity_poly.type
_entity_poly.pdbx_seq_one_letter_code
_entity_poly.pdbx_strand_id
1 'polypeptide(L)'
;RTWAMEWIEAILILNGVKVDAPMRNAIADAIKSMSETHSKTLSEFTVTVQNNVVREALKQYTIDGNMGHLLDAEEDGLDISDFMTFEIEHLMNMDQKYALPVLLYLFRRIEESLDGRPTLIILDEAWLMLGHPEFRGKIRDWLKSMAKKNCSVLMATQQLSDAANSGILDVIIESTACRIFLPNSNALQEEAMPLYINMGLNRRQIEIIASAVPKRDYYYVSEEGRRLYQLALGPLALAFVGATDPDSIDAVKQLSETYGDGWVDEWLRTKGLDLNDYEYEVAA
;
A
#
# COMPACT_ATOMS: atom_id res chain seq x y z
N ARG A 1 -8.16 21.24 7.39
CA ARG A 1 -7.26 22.42 7.45
C ARG A 1 -5.89 22.08 8.04
N THR A 2 -5.78 21.60 9.28
CA THR A 2 -4.47 21.22 9.87
C THR A 2 -3.70 20.21 9.03
N TRP A 3 -4.36 19.14 8.61
CA TRP A 3 -3.75 18.15 7.71
C TRP A 3 -3.24 18.76 6.41
N ALA A 4 -4.00 19.65 5.77
CA ALA A 4 -3.59 20.31 4.53
C ALA A 4 -2.35 21.20 4.74
N MET A 5 -2.26 21.93 5.86
CA MET A 5 -1.06 22.73 6.18
C MET A 5 0.17 21.83 6.33
N GLU A 6 0.04 20.73 7.08
CA GLU A 6 1.12 19.77 7.27
C GLU A 6 1.50 19.03 5.99
N TRP A 7 0.54 18.77 5.10
CA TRP A 7 0.77 18.13 3.81
C TRP A 7 1.50 19.06 2.84
N ILE A 8 1.15 20.35 2.81
CA ILE A 8 1.93 21.35 2.06
C ILE A 8 3.35 21.48 2.62
N GLU A 9 3.52 21.55 3.95
CA GLU A 9 4.85 21.57 4.59
C GLU A 9 5.68 20.33 4.22
N ALA A 10 5.06 19.15 4.19
CA ALA A 10 5.68 17.91 3.74
C ALA A 10 6.17 17.99 2.27
N ILE A 11 5.35 18.53 1.36
CA ILE A 11 5.76 18.73 -0.03
C ILE A 11 6.96 19.68 -0.10
N LEU A 12 6.95 20.78 0.66
CA LEU A 12 8.06 21.74 0.68
C LEU A 12 9.37 21.08 1.13
N ILE A 13 9.33 20.30 2.22
CA ILE A 13 10.49 19.57 2.74
C ILE A 13 11.04 18.59 1.69
N LEU A 14 10.15 17.84 1.02
CA LEU A 14 10.53 16.93 -0.06
C LEU A 14 11.18 17.62 -1.26
N ASN A 15 10.89 18.90 -1.46
CA ASN A 15 11.52 19.72 -2.49
C ASN A 15 12.74 20.51 -1.98
N GLY A 16 13.28 20.12 -0.81
CA GLY A 16 14.49 20.71 -0.24
C GLY A 16 14.28 22.09 0.40
N VAL A 17 13.03 22.50 0.63
CA VAL A 17 12.72 23.78 1.28
C VAL A 17 12.74 23.62 2.79
N LYS A 18 13.59 24.40 3.47
CA LYS A 18 13.58 24.51 4.93
C LYS A 18 12.45 25.44 5.36
N VAL A 19 11.38 24.87 5.89
CA VAL A 19 10.18 25.62 6.28
C VAL A 19 10.40 26.39 7.60
N ASP A 20 10.22 27.71 7.54
CA ASP A 20 10.33 28.63 8.67
C ASP A 20 8.96 29.16 9.14
N ALA A 21 8.94 29.95 10.22
CA ALA A 21 7.70 30.49 10.78
C ALA A 21 6.94 31.41 9.80
N PRO A 22 7.59 32.34 9.07
CA PRO A 22 6.93 33.12 8.01
C PRO A 22 6.26 32.25 6.94
N MET A 23 6.90 31.18 6.47
CA MET A 23 6.31 30.25 5.51
C MET A 23 5.08 29.55 6.10
N ARG A 24 5.16 29.06 7.34
CA ARG A 24 4.00 28.42 8.01
C ARG A 24 2.81 29.37 8.15
N ASN A 25 3.05 30.63 8.51
CA ASN A 25 2.00 31.64 8.59
C ASN A 25 1.37 31.89 7.21
N ALA A 26 2.19 32.04 6.16
CA ALA A 26 1.68 32.24 4.80
C ALA A 26 0.85 31.04 4.30
N ILE A 27 1.24 29.81 4.61
CA ILE A 27 0.48 28.59 4.29
C ILE A 27 -0.86 28.58 5.04
N ALA A 28 -0.84 28.91 6.33
CA ALA A 28 -2.05 28.95 7.16
C ALA A 28 -3.06 30.00 6.68
N ASP A 29 -2.57 31.21 6.37
CA ASP A 29 -3.40 32.30 5.86
C ASP A 29 -4.00 31.95 4.48
N ALA A 30 -3.20 31.34 3.59
CA ALA A 30 -3.68 30.90 2.29
C ALA A 30 -4.77 29.81 2.39
N ILE A 31 -4.55 28.77 3.19
CA ILE A 31 -5.56 27.71 3.40
C ILE A 31 -6.83 28.27 4.06
N LYS A 32 -6.70 29.25 4.96
CA LYS A 32 -7.86 29.91 5.55
C LYS A 32 -8.66 30.68 4.49
N SER A 33 -7.98 31.51 3.68
CA SER A 33 -8.62 32.27 2.61
C SER A 33 -9.29 31.37 1.58
N MET A 34 -8.62 30.29 1.15
CA MET A 34 -9.20 29.31 0.22
C MET A 34 -10.45 28.62 0.80
N SER A 35 -10.48 28.38 2.12
CA SER A 35 -11.66 27.80 2.76
C SER A 35 -12.88 28.74 2.75
N GLU A 36 -12.65 30.05 2.70
CA GLU A 36 -13.71 31.07 2.59
C GLU A 36 -14.19 31.25 1.13
N THR A 37 -13.31 31.06 0.15
CA THR A 37 -13.63 31.16 -1.29
C THR A 37 -14.03 29.83 -1.93
N HIS A 38 -14.02 28.73 -1.17
CA HIS A 38 -14.24 27.37 -1.65
C HIS A 38 -13.24 26.90 -2.73
N SER A 39 -12.06 27.52 -2.79
CA SER A 39 -10.94 27.10 -3.63
C SER A 39 -10.32 25.81 -3.09
N LYS A 40 -9.90 24.91 -3.99
CA LYS A 40 -9.47 23.54 -3.64
C LYS A 40 -8.20 23.07 -4.34
N THR A 41 -7.76 23.79 -5.36
CA THR A 41 -6.68 23.35 -6.25
C THR A 41 -5.31 23.84 -5.76
N LEU A 42 -4.24 23.12 -6.12
CA LEU A 42 -2.87 23.59 -5.89
C LEU A 42 -2.58 24.84 -6.73
N SER A 43 -3.15 24.93 -7.93
CA SER A 43 -3.12 26.15 -8.74
C SER A 43 -3.62 27.37 -7.98
N GLU A 44 -4.82 27.31 -7.41
CA GLU A 44 -5.38 28.41 -6.61
C GLU A 44 -4.55 28.68 -5.34
N PHE A 45 -4.01 27.64 -4.71
CA PHE A 45 -3.13 27.80 -3.55
C PHE A 45 -1.88 28.62 -3.90
N THR A 46 -1.22 28.34 -5.03
CA THR A 46 -0.01 29.06 -5.45
C THR A 46 -0.26 30.53 -5.76
N VAL A 47 -1.47 30.88 -6.24
CA VAL A 47 -1.91 32.27 -6.44
C VAL A 47 -2.18 32.96 -5.11
N THR A 48 -2.80 32.25 -4.16
CA THR A 48 -3.22 32.79 -2.86
C THR A 48 -2.06 32.99 -1.89
N VAL A 49 -1.07 32.10 -1.90
CA VAL A 49 0.04 32.14 -0.94
C VAL A 49 0.94 33.36 -1.14
N GLN A 50 1.16 34.11 -0.06
CA GLN A 50 2.00 35.32 -0.05
C GLN A 50 3.46 34.99 0.32
N ASN A 51 4.03 33.95 -0.31
CA ASN A 51 5.42 33.58 -0.14
C ASN A 51 5.99 32.99 -1.45
N ASN A 52 7.00 33.65 -2.01
CA ASN A 52 7.57 33.24 -3.30
C ASN A 52 8.27 31.88 -3.25
N VAL A 53 8.92 31.53 -2.14
CA VAL A 53 9.61 30.24 -2.02
C VAL A 53 8.60 29.09 -2.02
N VAL A 54 7.51 29.24 -1.27
CA VAL A 54 6.40 28.25 -1.26
C VAL A 54 5.77 28.13 -2.64
N ARG A 55 5.52 29.26 -3.31
CA ARG A 55 4.94 29.30 -4.66
C ARG A 55 5.81 28.57 -5.68
N GLU A 56 7.10 28.90 -5.75
CA GLU A 56 8.01 28.30 -6.72
C GLU A 56 8.20 26.80 -6.49
N ALA A 57 8.25 26.36 -5.23
CA ALA A 57 8.36 24.93 -4.90
C ALA A 57 7.12 24.13 -5.32
N LEU A 58 5.92 24.71 -5.16
CA LEU A 58 4.66 24.05 -5.51
C LEU A 58 4.28 24.16 -6.99
N LYS A 59 4.87 25.10 -7.74
CA LYS A 59 4.55 25.34 -9.16
C LYS A 59 4.62 24.08 -10.03
N GLN A 60 5.54 23.17 -9.74
CA GLN A 60 5.67 21.91 -10.49
C GLN A 60 4.46 20.97 -10.32
N TYR A 61 3.68 21.12 -9.24
CA TYR A 61 2.48 20.32 -8.94
C TYR A 61 1.19 20.99 -9.42
N THR A 62 1.26 22.15 -10.08
CA THR A 62 0.08 22.83 -10.61
C THR A 62 -0.17 22.48 -12.08
N ILE A 63 -1.31 22.88 -12.64
CA ILE A 63 -1.61 22.73 -14.09
C ILE A 63 -0.56 23.37 -15.00
N ASP A 64 0.15 24.40 -14.52
CA ASP A 64 1.25 25.07 -15.23
C ASP A 64 2.59 24.31 -15.10
N GLY A 65 2.63 23.31 -14.20
CA GLY A 65 3.78 22.47 -13.90
C GLY A 65 3.77 21.15 -14.67
N ASN A 66 4.91 20.44 -14.62
CA ASN A 66 5.07 19.13 -15.27
C ASN A 66 4.32 17.99 -14.55
N MET A 67 3.92 18.18 -13.30
CA MET A 67 3.27 17.18 -12.46
C MET A 67 1.87 17.60 -11.98
N GLY A 68 1.22 18.55 -12.66
CA GLY A 68 -0.15 18.99 -12.34
C GLY A 68 -1.19 17.88 -12.40
N HIS A 69 -0.98 16.89 -13.27
CA HIS A 69 -1.87 15.74 -13.44
C HIS A 69 -1.97 14.81 -12.22
N LEU A 70 -1.09 14.97 -11.21
CA LEU A 70 -1.08 14.12 -10.03
C LEU A 70 -2.08 14.57 -8.95
N LEU A 71 -2.11 15.88 -8.66
CA LEU A 71 -2.74 16.42 -7.43
C LEU A 71 -3.50 17.72 -7.66
N ASP A 72 -3.64 18.18 -8.90
CA ASP A 72 -4.27 19.46 -9.22
C ASP A 72 -5.46 19.27 -10.17
N ALA A 73 -6.64 19.11 -9.58
CA ALA A 73 -7.90 18.91 -10.29
C ALA A 73 -9.03 19.73 -9.64
N GLU A 74 -9.96 20.25 -10.45
CA GLU A 74 -11.13 20.98 -9.98
C GLU A 74 -12.09 20.08 -9.18
N GLU A 75 -12.24 18.85 -9.64
CA GLU A 75 -13.02 17.80 -8.98
C GLU A 75 -12.13 16.63 -8.58
N ASP A 76 -12.43 16.09 -7.41
CA ASP A 76 -11.77 14.94 -6.83
C ASP A 76 -12.58 13.69 -7.17
N GLY A 77 -12.09 12.92 -8.15
CA GLY A 77 -12.75 11.73 -8.66
C GLY A 77 -12.48 10.45 -7.88
N LEU A 78 -11.76 10.51 -6.75
CA LEU A 78 -11.47 9.31 -5.97
C LEU A 78 -12.72 8.86 -5.21
N ASP A 79 -13.28 7.74 -5.66
CA ASP A 79 -14.43 7.08 -5.04
C ASP A 79 -13.99 5.89 -4.17
N ILE A 80 -14.69 5.67 -3.06
CA ILE A 80 -14.40 4.60 -2.11
C ILE A 80 -15.42 3.50 -2.28
N SER A 81 -14.94 2.27 -2.46
CA SER A 81 -15.75 1.07 -2.61
C SER A 81 -15.30 -0.02 -1.63
N ASP A 82 -16.11 -1.07 -1.47
CA ASP A 82 -15.78 -2.19 -0.58
C ASP A 82 -14.56 -2.99 -1.08
N PHE A 83 -14.21 -2.88 -2.36
CA PHE A 83 -13.00 -3.43 -2.95
C PHE A 83 -12.38 -2.42 -3.92
N MET A 84 -11.18 -1.94 -3.58
CA MET A 84 -10.45 -0.97 -4.37
C MET A 84 -8.99 -1.37 -4.52
N THR A 85 -8.37 -0.97 -5.63
CA THR A 85 -6.96 -1.23 -5.90
C THR A 85 -6.35 0.03 -6.51
N PHE A 86 -5.22 0.46 -5.94
CA PHE A 86 -4.40 1.54 -6.49
C PHE A 86 -3.19 0.92 -7.17
N GLU A 87 -3.15 0.97 -8.49
CA GLU A 87 -1.93 0.68 -9.26
C GLU A 87 -0.97 1.88 -9.06
N ILE A 88 0.23 1.60 -8.56
CA ILE A 88 1.19 2.65 -8.20
C ILE A 88 2.58 2.39 -8.79
N GLU A 89 2.80 1.37 -9.62
CA GLU A 89 4.11 1.05 -10.19
C GLU A 89 4.73 2.26 -10.91
N HIS A 90 3.94 2.93 -11.75
CA HIS A 90 4.40 4.14 -12.43
C HIS A 90 4.73 5.27 -11.44
N LEU A 91 3.94 5.43 -10.39
CA LEU A 91 4.17 6.42 -9.33
C LEU A 91 5.45 6.10 -8.54
N MET A 92 5.69 4.82 -8.25
CA MET A 92 6.86 4.34 -7.50
C MET A 92 8.15 4.49 -8.29
N ASN A 93 8.08 4.52 -9.63
CA ASN A 93 9.19 4.82 -10.52
C ASN A 93 9.47 6.33 -10.66
N MET A 94 8.64 7.20 -10.07
CA MET A 94 8.89 8.65 -10.03
C MET A 94 9.82 9.02 -8.87
N ASP A 95 10.33 10.26 -8.91
CA ASP A 95 11.04 10.86 -7.78
C ASP A 95 10.15 10.87 -6.52
N GLN A 96 10.73 10.56 -5.37
CA GLN A 96 10.03 10.48 -4.09
C GLN A 96 9.30 11.77 -3.72
N LYS A 97 9.79 12.92 -4.19
CA LYS A 97 9.10 14.20 -3.99
C LYS A 97 7.74 14.27 -4.68
N TYR A 98 7.50 13.47 -5.71
CA TYR A 98 6.20 13.34 -6.40
C TYR A 98 5.37 12.17 -5.86
N ALA A 99 6.01 11.02 -5.62
CA ALA A 99 5.33 9.81 -5.16
C ALA A 99 4.74 9.96 -3.75
N LEU A 100 5.53 10.51 -2.81
CA LEU A 100 5.13 10.59 -1.40
C LEU A 100 3.92 11.50 -1.15
N PRO A 101 3.80 12.70 -1.76
CA PRO A 101 2.60 13.52 -1.61
C PRO A 101 1.31 12.81 -2.03
N VAL A 102 1.37 12.05 -3.13
CA VAL A 102 0.24 11.25 -3.62
C VAL A 102 -0.09 10.13 -2.63
N LEU A 103 0.90 9.36 -2.16
CA LEU A 103 0.68 8.30 -1.16
C LEU A 103 0.09 8.85 0.14
N LEU A 104 0.59 9.98 0.64
CA LEU A 104 0.08 10.62 1.85
C LEU A 104 -1.39 11.04 1.70
N TYR A 105 -1.75 11.54 0.51
CA TYR A 105 -3.12 11.91 0.20
C TYR A 105 -4.02 10.66 0.10
N LEU A 106 -3.57 9.59 -0.55
CA LEU A 106 -4.31 8.32 -0.60
C LEU A 106 -4.53 7.74 0.81
N PHE A 107 -3.50 7.69 1.66
CA PHE A 107 -3.66 7.24 3.04
C PHE A 107 -4.62 8.10 3.83
N ARG A 108 -4.66 9.42 3.59
CA ARG A 108 -5.63 10.31 4.22
C ARG A 108 -7.06 9.96 3.79
N ARG A 109 -7.30 9.75 2.50
CA ARG A 109 -8.62 9.42 1.97
C ARG A 109 -9.12 8.06 2.49
N ILE A 110 -8.24 7.06 2.50
CA ILE A 110 -8.53 5.74 3.09
C ILE A 110 -8.82 5.90 4.58
N GLU A 111 -8.00 6.66 5.31
CA GLU A 111 -8.17 6.87 6.74
C GLU A 111 -9.52 7.54 7.09
N GLU A 112 -9.97 8.48 6.26
CA GLU A 112 -11.26 9.17 6.41
C GLU A 112 -12.46 8.28 6.07
N SER A 113 -12.27 7.27 5.23
CA SER A 113 -13.34 6.33 4.86
C SER A 113 -13.55 5.20 5.87
N LEU A 114 -12.63 5.03 6.84
CA LEU A 114 -12.77 4.01 7.88
C LEU A 114 -13.90 4.38 8.86
N ASP A 115 -15.06 3.75 8.67
CA ASP A 115 -16.28 3.96 9.45
C ASP A 115 -16.47 2.94 10.60
N GLY A 116 -15.46 2.09 10.85
CA GLY A 116 -15.47 1.05 11.87
C GLY A 116 -15.83 -0.35 11.36
N ARG A 117 -16.21 -0.50 10.09
CA ARG A 117 -16.31 -1.82 9.44
C ARG A 117 -14.92 -2.49 9.37
N PRO A 118 -14.84 -3.82 9.56
CA PRO A 118 -13.58 -4.55 9.40
C PRO A 118 -12.97 -4.27 8.02
N THR A 119 -11.80 -3.65 8.01
CA THR A 119 -11.12 -3.23 6.78
C THR A 119 -9.73 -3.86 6.72
N LEU A 120 -9.34 -4.36 5.53
CA LEU A 120 -8.00 -4.86 5.26
C LEU A 120 -7.32 -3.95 4.24
N ILE A 121 -6.22 -3.31 4.64
CA ILE A 121 -5.36 -2.55 3.73
C ILE A 121 -4.17 -3.43 3.37
N ILE A 122 -3.95 -3.65 2.08
CA ILE A 122 -2.81 -4.41 1.55
C ILE A 122 -1.80 -3.41 0.97
N LEU A 123 -0.57 -3.43 1.49
CA LEU A 123 0.55 -2.62 1.00
C LEU A 123 1.60 -3.56 0.41
N ASP A 124 1.60 -3.70 -0.91
CA ASP A 124 2.58 -4.51 -1.63
C ASP A 124 3.74 -3.62 -2.09
N GLU A 125 4.93 -3.78 -1.45
CA GLU A 125 6.16 -2.99 -1.63
C GLU A 125 6.07 -1.46 -1.41
N ALA A 126 4.86 -0.88 -1.43
CA ALA A 126 4.59 0.55 -1.22
C ALA A 126 5.09 1.05 0.13
N TRP A 127 5.13 0.14 1.11
CA TRP A 127 5.54 0.46 2.47
C TRP A 127 7.03 0.82 2.58
N LEU A 128 7.87 0.48 1.59
CA LEU A 128 9.28 0.85 1.56
C LEU A 128 9.49 2.37 1.44
N MET A 129 8.63 3.04 0.67
CA MET A 129 8.65 4.51 0.55
C MET A 129 8.35 5.19 1.89
N LEU A 130 7.66 4.48 2.79
CA LEU A 130 7.34 4.96 4.11
C LEU A 130 8.54 4.98 5.07
N GLY A 131 9.65 4.37 4.66
CA GLY A 131 10.95 4.46 5.32
C GLY A 131 11.64 5.83 5.16
N HIS A 132 11.11 6.74 4.34
CA HIS A 132 11.70 8.07 4.14
C HIS A 132 11.85 8.81 5.49
N PRO A 133 13.03 9.38 5.81
CA PRO A 133 13.33 9.95 7.13
C PRO A 133 12.28 10.95 7.64
N GLU A 134 11.79 11.81 6.75
CA GLU A 134 10.81 12.86 7.06
C GLU A 134 9.40 12.32 7.34
N PHE A 135 9.08 11.09 6.90
CA PHE A 135 7.72 10.51 6.97
C PHE A 135 7.61 9.28 7.85
N ARG A 136 8.73 8.65 8.18
CA ARG A 136 8.81 7.49 9.07
C ARG A 136 8.03 7.66 10.37
N GLY A 137 8.06 8.86 10.98
CA GLY A 137 7.28 9.17 12.18
C GLY A 137 5.77 9.14 11.93
N LYS A 138 5.30 9.83 10.88
CA LYS A 138 3.87 9.89 10.54
C LYS A 138 3.30 8.52 10.21
N ILE A 139 4.05 7.70 9.47
CA ILE A 139 3.61 6.35 9.11
C ILE A 139 3.60 5.42 10.32
N ARG A 140 4.59 5.53 11.21
CA ARG A 140 4.57 4.80 12.48
C ARG A 140 3.30 5.10 13.26
N ASP A 141 2.92 6.36 13.37
CA ASP A 141 1.71 6.77 14.08
C ASP A 141 0.45 6.30 13.36
N TRP A 142 0.44 6.36 12.03
CA TRP A 142 -0.65 5.85 11.20
C TRP A 142 -0.86 4.36 11.41
N LEU A 143 0.18 3.52 11.26
CA LEU A 143 0.14 2.07 11.48
C LEU A 143 -0.40 1.72 12.88
N LYS A 144 0.08 2.44 13.92
CA LYS A 144 -0.39 2.25 15.31
C LYS A 144 -1.85 2.64 15.51
N SER A 145 -2.38 3.56 14.71
CA SER A 145 -3.76 4.04 14.83
C SER A 145 -4.78 3.13 14.14
N MET A 146 -4.38 2.33 13.14
CA MET A 146 -5.29 1.49 12.34
C MET A 146 -6.09 0.49 13.18
N ALA A 147 -5.48 -0.12 14.19
CA ALA A 147 -6.16 -1.05 15.08
C ALA A 147 -7.36 -0.40 15.81
N LYS A 148 -7.28 0.90 16.13
CA LYS A 148 -8.38 1.65 16.77
C LYS A 148 -9.57 1.88 15.84
N LYS A 149 -9.37 1.72 14.53
CA LYS A 149 -10.36 1.93 13.48
C LYS A 149 -10.93 0.61 12.92
N ASN A 150 -10.69 -0.51 13.61
CA ASN A 150 -11.04 -1.85 13.13
C ASN A 150 -10.41 -2.17 11.75
N CYS A 151 -9.20 -1.64 11.52
CA CYS A 151 -8.46 -1.79 10.28
C CYS A 151 -7.19 -2.61 10.51
N SER A 152 -6.99 -3.64 9.69
CA SER A 152 -5.77 -4.44 9.63
C SER A 152 -4.91 -4.00 8.44
N VAL A 153 -3.59 -3.94 8.63
CA VAL A 153 -2.65 -3.63 7.55
C VAL A 153 -1.80 -4.87 7.27
N LEU A 154 -1.84 -5.35 6.04
CA LEU A 154 -0.99 -6.41 5.53
C LEU A 154 0.11 -5.77 4.67
N MET A 155 1.36 -5.93 5.09
CA MET A 155 2.52 -5.50 4.32
C MET A 155 3.17 -6.72 3.67
N ALA A 156 3.42 -6.66 2.37
CA ALA A 156 4.11 -7.69 1.62
C ALA A 156 5.43 -7.14 1.06
N THR A 157 6.48 -7.97 1.10
CA THR A 157 7.75 -7.67 0.44
C THR A 157 8.40 -8.95 -0.06
N GLN A 158 9.11 -8.84 -1.17
CA GLN A 158 9.90 -9.90 -1.77
C GLN A 158 11.27 -10.03 -1.10
N GLN A 159 11.79 -8.93 -0.52
CA GLN A 159 13.15 -8.87 0.01
C GLN A 159 13.17 -8.45 1.47
N LEU A 160 13.63 -9.36 2.34
CA LEU A 160 13.73 -9.07 3.77
C LEU A 160 14.77 -7.98 4.09
N SER A 161 15.77 -7.79 3.21
CA SER A 161 16.74 -6.71 3.29
C SER A 161 16.06 -5.34 3.25
N ASP A 162 14.99 -5.20 2.46
CA ASP A 162 14.31 -3.92 2.29
C ASP A 162 13.61 -3.54 3.59
N ALA A 163 13.04 -4.53 4.30
CA ALA A 163 12.57 -4.35 5.67
C ALA A 163 13.64 -3.90 6.62
N ALA A 164 14.80 -4.55 6.62
CA ALA A 164 15.90 -4.20 7.50
C ALA A 164 16.45 -2.79 7.23
N ASN A 165 16.48 -2.37 5.96
CA ASN A 165 17.02 -1.09 5.52
C ASN A 165 16.00 0.05 5.53
N SER A 166 14.70 -0.24 5.62
CA SER A 166 13.60 0.75 5.61
C SER A 166 13.64 1.75 6.78
N GLY A 167 14.44 1.47 7.81
CA GLY A 167 14.38 2.16 9.08
C GLY A 167 13.20 1.72 9.94
N ILE A 168 12.01 1.44 9.40
CA ILE A 168 10.81 1.10 10.18
C ILE A 168 10.71 -0.35 10.66
N LEU A 169 11.78 -1.14 10.59
CA LEU A 169 11.78 -2.55 11.01
C LEU A 169 11.25 -2.73 12.45
N ASP A 170 11.63 -1.84 13.36
CA ASP A 170 11.17 -1.85 14.75
C ASP A 170 9.64 -1.68 14.86
N VAL A 171 9.08 -0.74 14.07
CA VAL A 171 7.62 -0.54 13.97
C VAL A 171 6.94 -1.79 13.46
N ILE A 172 7.49 -2.37 12.40
CA ILE A 172 6.90 -3.53 11.73
C ILE A 172 6.87 -4.68 12.73
N ILE A 173 7.98 -4.98 13.40
CA ILE A 173 8.03 -6.08 14.38
C ILE A 173 7.08 -5.83 15.55
N GLU A 174 7.03 -4.62 16.10
CA GLU A 174 6.17 -4.28 17.26
C GLU A 174 4.68 -4.22 16.90
N SER A 175 4.35 -3.78 15.69
CA SER A 175 2.97 -3.50 15.28
C SER A 175 2.34 -4.66 14.49
N THR A 176 3.12 -5.69 14.11
CA THR A 176 2.62 -6.87 13.41
C THR A 176 2.37 -8.03 14.36
N ALA A 177 1.09 -8.32 14.61
CA ALA A 177 0.68 -9.47 15.43
C ALA A 177 1.00 -10.82 14.76
N CYS A 178 1.04 -10.83 13.42
CA CYS A 178 1.24 -12.03 12.60
C CYS A 178 2.32 -11.78 11.55
N ARG A 179 3.19 -12.77 11.35
CA ARG A 179 4.19 -12.82 10.27
C ARG A 179 4.09 -14.14 9.54
N ILE A 180 4.09 -14.08 8.21
CA ILE A 180 4.08 -15.25 7.34
C ILE A 180 5.37 -15.21 6.52
N PHE A 181 6.25 -16.19 6.73
CA PHE A 181 7.48 -16.35 5.97
C PHE A 181 7.27 -17.36 4.86
N LEU A 182 7.64 -16.98 3.64
CA LEU A 182 7.63 -17.88 2.48
C LEU A 182 8.93 -18.69 2.41
N PRO A 183 8.93 -19.84 1.73
CA PRO A 183 10.12 -20.67 1.57
C PRO A 183 11.28 -19.92 0.94
N ASN A 184 12.46 -20.04 1.53
CA ASN A 184 13.68 -19.42 1.02
C ASN A 184 14.87 -20.34 1.29
N SER A 185 15.32 -21.07 0.26
CA SER A 185 16.47 -22.00 0.34
C SER A 185 17.77 -21.33 0.78
N ASN A 186 17.88 -20.01 0.61
CA ASN A 186 19.05 -19.23 0.97
C ASN A 186 18.99 -18.72 2.41
N ALA A 187 17.92 -18.99 3.18
CA ALA A 187 17.75 -18.43 4.53
C ALA A 187 18.85 -18.84 5.52
N LEU A 188 19.59 -19.93 5.26
CA LEU A 188 20.73 -20.38 6.07
C LEU A 188 22.08 -19.80 5.63
N GLN A 189 22.14 -19.06 4.51
CA GLN A 189 23.35 -18.39 4.04
C GLN A 189 23.76 -17.26 4.99
N GLU A 190 25.05 -16.91 4.98
CA GLU A 190 25.66 -15.98 5.92
C GLU A 190 25.06 -14.58 5.82
N GLU A 191 24.67 -14.15 4.62
CA GLU A 191 24.08 -12.84 4.35
C GLU A 191 22.60 -12.77 4.74
N ALA A 192 21.84 -13.85 4.52
CA ALA A 192 20.40 -13.86 4.71
C ALA A 192 20.00 -14.16 6.16
N MET A 193 20.72 -15.06 6.83
CA MET A 193 20.38 -15.53 8.18
C MET A 193 20.26 -14.40 9.21
N PRO A 194 21.14 -13.38 9.25
CA PRO A 194 21.00 -12.25 10.16
C PRO A 194 19.68 -11.49 10.00
N LEU A 195 19.15 -11.38 8.77
CA LEU A 195 17.87 -10.70 8.52
C LEU A 195 16.71 -11.45 9.19
N TYR A 196 16.68 -12.78 9.10
CA TYR A 196 15.67 -13.60 9.78
C TYR A 196 15.81 -13.56 11.30
N ILE A 197 17.04 -13.53 11.82
CA ILE A 197 17.29 -13.35 13.27
C ILE A 197 16.74 -12.00 13.73
N ASN A 198 16.98 -10.93 12.98
CA ASN A 198 16.47 -9.59 13.29
C ASN A 198 14.95 -9.55 13.29
N MET A 199 14.29 -10.41 12.51
CA MET A 199 12.84 -10.63 12.56
C MET A 199 12.38 -11.50 13.74
N GLY A 200 13.27 -11.85 14.68
CA GLY A 200 12.94 -12.62 15.87
C GLY A 200 12.82 -14.14 15.65
N LEU A 201 13.39 -14.67 14.57
CA LEU A 201 13.45 -16.11 14.32
C LEU A 201 14.71 -16.72 14.93
N ASN A 202 14.58 -17.92 15.48
CA ASN A 202 15.71 -18.73 15.90
C ASN A 202 16.20 -19.64 14.77
N ARG A 203 17.40 -20.23 14.94
CA ARG A 203 18.03 -21.11 13.94
C ARG A 203 17.10 -22.21 13.43
N ARG A 204 16.37 -22.89 14.31
CA ARG A 204 15.49 -24.00 13.93
C ARG A 204 14.35 -23.54 13.02
N GLN A 205 13.83 -22.35 13.24
CA GLN A 205 12.76 -21.78 12.42
C GLN A 205 13.26 -21.37 11.05
N ILE A 206 14.49 -20.84 10.99
CA ILE A 206 15.17 -20.52 9.73
C ILE A 206 15.43 -21.81 8.93
N GLU A 207 15.81 -22.91 9.58
CA GLU A 207 15.94 -24.23 8.93
C GLU A 207 14.62 -24.73 8.34
N ILE A 208 13.50 -24.52 9.04
CA ILE A 208 12.16 -24.84 8.53
C ILE A 208 11.87 -24.03 7.26
N ILE A 209 12.10 -22.72 7.29
CA ILE A 209 11.91 -21.83 6.13
C ILE A 209 12.80 -22.25 4.95
N ALA A 210 14.05 -22.66 5.21
CA ALA A 210 15.00 -23.08 4.19
C ALA A 210 14.67 -24.42 3.54
N SER A 211 14.00 -25.32 4.27
CA SER A 211 13.62 -26.65 3.79
C SER A 211 12.16 -26.75 3.32
N ALA A 212 11.38 -25.68 3.50
CA ALA A 212 9.99 -25.59 3.06
C ALA A 212 9.87 -25.63 1.53
N VAL A 213 8.74 -26.14 1.02
CA VAL A 213 8.50 -26.26 -0.42
C VAL A 213 7.82 -25.00 -0.97
N PRO A 214 8.44 -24.30 -1.95
CA PRO A 214 7.86 -23.12 -2.61
C PRO A 214 6.45 -23.37 -3.15
N LYS A 215 5.62 -22.33 -3.12
CA LYS A 215 4.22 -22.35 -3.59
C LYS A 215 3.30 -23.36 -2.88
N ARG A 216 3.74 -23.91 -1.75
CA ARG A 216 2.97 -24.92 -0.99
C ARG A 216 3.02 -24.66 0.50
N ASP A 217 4.23 -24.53 1.03
CA ASP A 217 4.46 -24.43 2.47
C ASP A 217 4.63 -22.95 2.86
N TYR A 218 4.05 -22.56 3.99
CA TYR A 218 4.09 -21.21 4.55
C TYR A 218 4.40 -21.31 6.04
N TYR A 219 5.30 -20.48 6.54
CA TYR A 219 5.70 -20.52 7.94
C TYR A 219 5.10 -19.35 8.73
N TYR A 220 4.09 -19.67 9.54
CA TYR A 220 3.33 -18.71 10.35
C TYR A 220 3.99 -18.48 11.71
N VAL A 221 3.99 -17.22 12.16
CA VAL A 221 4.44 -16.79 13.48
C VAL A 221 3.48 -15.74 14.05
N SER A 222 2.91 -16.02 15.21
CA SER A 222 2.17 -15.06 16.03
C SER A 222 2.37 -15.31 17.53
N GLU A 223 1.66 -14.56 18.37
CA GLU A 223 1.58 -14.80 19.82
C GLU A 223 0.94 -16.16 20.15
N GLU A 224 -0.04 -16.60 19.36
CA GLU A 224 -0.75 -17.88 19.52
C GLU A 224 0.11 -19.11 19.20
N GLY A 225 1.19 -18.92 18.44
CA GLY A 225 2.10 -20.00 18.11
C GLY A 225 2.78 -19.85 16.76
N ARG A 226 3.48 -20.91 16.38
CA ARG A 226 4.35 -20.92 15.20
C ARG A 226 4.26 -22.27 14.51
N ARG A 227 3.97 -22.28 13.22
CA ARG A 227 3.70 -23.54 12.50
C ARG A 227 3.96 -23.41 11.00
N LEU A 228 4.49 -24.49 10.41
CA LEU A 228 4.47 -24.70 8.97
C LEU A 228 3.09 -25.22 8.55
N TYR A 229 2.45 -24.53 7.63
CA TYR A 229 1.13 -24.88 7.13
C TYR A 229 1.08 -24.81 5.60
N GLN A 230 0.00 -25.35 5.04
CA GLN A 230 -0.31 -25.29 3.62
C GLN A 230 -1.70 -24.69 3.48
N LEU A 231 -1.91 -23.86 2.45
CA LEU A 231 -3.23 -23.28 2.18
C LEU A 231 -4.26 -24.32 1.72
N ALA A 232 -3.81 -25.51 1.32
CA ALA A 232 -4.65 -26.60 0.83
C ALA A 232 -5.63 -26.14 -0.27
N LEU A 233 -5.14 -25.28 -1.18
CA LEU A 233 -5.94 -24.75 -2.28
C LEU A 233 -6.36 -25.90 -3.19
N GLY A 234 -7.67 -26.14 -3.28
CA GLY A 234 -8.23 -27.12 -4.20
C GLY A 234 -8.10 -26.70 -5.66
N PRO A 235 -8.41 -27.60 -6.61
CA PRO A 235 -8.33 -27.31 -8.05
C PRO A 235 -9.09 -26.05 -8.47
N LEU A 236 -10.28 -25.85 -7.90
CA LEU A 236 -11.09 -24.65 -8.12
C LEU A 236 -10.35 -23.36 -7.74
N ALA A 237 -9.86 -23.27 -6.50
CA ALA A 237 -9.15 -22.09 -6.04
C ALA A 237 -7.87 -21.84 -6.87
N LEU A 238 -7.10 -22.90 -7.14
CA LEU A 238 -5.89 -22.84 -7.95
C LEU A 238 -6.15 -22.40 -9.40
N ALA A 239 -7.33 -22.69 -9.97
CA ALA A 239 -7.70 -22.24 -11.30
C ALA A 239 -7.76 -20.71 -11.42
N PHE A 240 -7.97 -20.00 -10.31
CA PHE A 240 -7.95 -18.54 -10.28
C PHE A 240 -6.64 -18.01 -9.69
N VAL A 241 -6.31 -18.36 -8.45
CA VAL A 241 -5.16 -17.75 -7.75
C VAL A 241 -3.80 -18.19 -8.29
N GLY A 242 -3.75 -19.31 -9.02
CA GLY A 242 -2.54 -19.80 -9.69
C GLY A 242 -2.37 -19.31 -11.13
N ALA A 243 -3.38 -18.64 -11.69
CA ALA A 243 -3.42 -18.20 -13.08
C ALA A 243 -2.88 -16.78 -13.25
N THR A 244 -1.59 -16.60 -12.98
CA THR A 244 -0.92 -15.29 -12.97
C THR A 244 -0.10 -15.00 -14.23
N ASP A 245 -0.05 -15.94 -15.18
CA ASP A 245 0.69 -15.77 -16.43
C ASP A 245 -0.09 -14.93 -17.46
N PRO A 246 0.60 -14.21 -18.37
CA PRO A 246 -0.07 -13.35 -19.35
C PRO A 246 -1.10 -14.06 -20.22
N ASP A 247 -0.83 -15.30 -20.65
CA ASP A 247 -1.73 -16.06 -21.52
C ASP A 247 -3.05 -16.38 -20.80
N SER A 248 -2.97 -16.79 -19.53
CA SER A 248 -4.14 -17.00 -18.69
C SER A 248 -4.95 -15.71 -18.48
N ILE A 249 -4.28 -14.59 -18.23
CA ILE A 249 -4.94 -13.29 -18.03
C ILE A 249 -5.67 -12.85 -19.30
N ASP A 250 -5.04 -12.98 -20.47
CA ASP A 250 -5.63 -12.61 -21.74
C ASP A 250 -6.81 -13.51 -22.10
N ALA A 251 -6.72 -14.81 -21.81
CA ALA A 251 -7.83 -15.74 -21.97
C ALA A 251 -9.03 -15.35 -21.08
N VAL A 252 -8.80 -15.04 -19.81
CA VAL A 252 -9.86 -14.60 -18.89
C VAL A 252 -10.52 -13.30 -19.38
N LYS A 253 -9.74 -12.33 -19.87
CA LYS A 253 -10.27 -11.09 -20.44
C LYS A 253 -11.16 -11.35 -21.66
N GLN A 254 -10.70 -12.18 -22.60
CA GLN A 254 -11.48 -12.54 -23.79
C GLN A 254 -12.78 -13.26 -23.43
N LEU A 255 -12.73 -14.17 -22.45
CA LEU A 255 -13.93 -14.84 -21.95
C LEU A 255 -14.90 -13.86 -21.30
N SER A 256 -14.40 -12.92 -20.49
CA SER A 256 -15.20 -11.86 -19.87
C SER A 256 -15.88 -10.97 -20.92
N GLU A 257 -15.15 -10.56 -21.96
CA GLU A 257 -15.69 -9.78 -23.08
C GLU A 257 -16.77 -10.53 -23.88
N THR A 258 -16.58 -11.85 -24.07
CA THR A 258 -17.47 -12.67 -24.90
C THR A 258 -18.73 -13.10 -24.16
N TYR A 259 -18.59 -13.47 -22.88
CA TYR A 259 -19.63 -14.17 -22.11
C TYR A 259 -20.20 -13.35 -20.95
N GLY A 260 -19.68 -12.15 -20.66
CA GLY A 260 -20.07 -11.38 -19.49
C GLY A 260 -19.92 -12.21 -18.22
N ASP A 261 -20.89 -12.17 -17.30
CA ASP A 261 -20.85 -12.92 -16.04
C ASP A 261 -20.65 -14.44 -16.18
N GLY A 262 -20.96 -15.03 -17.34
CA GLY A 262 -20.77 -16.46 -17.63
C GLY A 262 -19.31 -16.85 -17.92
N TRP A 263 -18.36 -15.90 -17.91
CA TRP A 263 -16.95 -16.18 -18.19
C TRP A 263 -16.33 -17.16 -17.19
N VAL A 264 -16.82 -17.16 -15.95
CA VAL A 264 -16.31 -18.02 -14.86
C VAL A 264 -16.53 -19.49 -15.21
N ASP A 265 -17.72 -19.84 -15.68
CA ASP A 265 -18.07 -21.21 -16.08
C ASP A 265 -17.28 -21.67 -17.30
N GLU A 266 -17.08 -20.78 -18.28
CA GLU A 266 -16.26 -21.09 -19.46
C GLU A 266 -14.79 -21.26 -19.09
N TRP A 267 -14.25 -20.40 -18.22
CA TRP A 267 -12.88 -20.52 -17.71
C TRP A 267 -12.66 -21.85 -17.01
N LEU A 268 -13.56 -22.24 -16.10
CA LEU A 268 -13.46 -23.50 -15.38
C LEU A 268 -13.58 -24.71 -16.31
N ARG A 269 -14.45 -24.65 -17.33
CA ARG A 269 -14.52 -25.68 -18.36
C ARG A 269 -13.18 -25.87 -19.09
N THR A 270 -12.43 -24.79 -19.37
CA THR A 270 -11.07 -24.93 -19.96
C THR A 270 -10.07 -25.64 -19.02
N LYS A 271 -10.31 -25.60 -17.71
CA LYS A 271 -9.51 -26.27 -16.68
C LYS A 271 -10.05 -27.67 -16.32
N GLY A 272 -11.13 -28.12 -16.98
CA GLY A 272 -11.79 -29.39 -16.69
C GLY A 272 -12.52 -29.40 -15.35
N LEU A 273 -13.02 -28.24 -14.91
CA LEU A 273 -13.75 -28.05 -13.65
C LEU A 273 -15.17 -27.56 -13.93
N ASP A 274 -16.10 -27.93 -13.07
CA ASP A 274 -17.47 -27.44 -13.04
C ASP A 274 -17.76 -26.85 -11.65
N LEU A 275 -18.37 -25.66 -11.61
CA LEU A 275 -18.74 -25.00 -10.34
C LEU A 275 -19.74 -25.84 -9.54
N ASN A 276 -20.63 -26.58 -10.23
CA ASN A 276 -21.63 -27.43 -9.59
C ASN A 276 -21.01 -28.58 -8.78
N ASP A 277 -19.78 -29.00 -9.10
CA ASP A 277 -19.06 -30.02 -8.32
C ASP A 277 -18.64 -29.53 -6.92
N TYR A 278 -18.74 -28.21 -6.68
CA TYR A 278 -18.32 -27.54 -5.45
C TYR A 278 -19.48 -26.88 -4.69
N GLU A 279 -20.70 -26.95 -5.21
CA GLU A 279 -21.89 -26.54 -4.47
C GLU A 279 -22.17 -27.56 -3.36
N TYR A 280 -21.87 -27.18 -2.11
CA TYR A 280 -22.42 -27.89 -0.96
C TYR A 280 -23.91 -27.55 -0.86
N GLU A 281 -24.78 -28.56 -0.82
CA GLU A 281 -26.16 -28.38 -0.36
C GLU A 281 -26.12 -27.64 0.98
N VAL A 282 -26.54 -26.37 0.98
CA VAL A 282 -26.84 -25.65 2.21
C VAL A 282 -28.06 -26.36 2.78
N ALA A 283 -27.84 -27.32 3.67
CA ALA A 283 -28.90 -28.00 4.38
C ALA A 283 -29.78 -26.94 5.08
N ALA A 284 -31.04 -26.86 4.64
CA ALA A 284 -32.08 -25.97 5.15
C ALA A 284 -32.45 -26.26 6.62
#